data_AF-A0A2E8R730-F1
#
_entry.id   AF-A0A2E8R730-F1
#
_cell.length_a   1.000
_cell.length_b   1.000
_cell.length_c   1.000
_cell.angle_alpha   90.00
_cell.angle_beta   90.00
_cell.angle_gamma   90.00
#
_symmetry.space_group_name_H-M   'P 1'
#
loop_
_entity.id
_entity.type
_entity.pdbx_description
1 polymer ?
#
loop_
_entity_poly.entity_id
_entity_poly.type
_entity_poly.pdbx_seq_one_letter_code
_entity_poly.pdbx_strand_id
1 'polypeptide(L)'
;MGKRRSSRDSYKSKGERRNVSKKWTKLMKRERSYEDRLLAQFEAYLKLKNVVLTVPNPSKNATNKPFIKVPASDYWRLSKNDKSKTS
;
A
#
# COMPACT_ATOMS: atom_id res chain seq x y z
N MET A 1 31.05 -34.26 -11.91
CA MET A 1 30.36 -33.19 -11.15
C MET A 1 31.29 -31.98 -11.03
N GLY A 2 31.00 -30.88 -11.73
CA GLY A 2 31.89 -29.71 -11.76
C GLY A 2 31.78 -28.85 -10.49
N LYS A 3 32.91 -28.59 -9.84
CA LYS A 3 33.01 -27.76 -8.62
C LYS A 3 32.50 -26.34 -8.90
N ARG A 4 31.46 -25.90 -8.18
CA ARG A 4 30.91 -24.54 -8.30
C ARG A 4 31.99 -23.53 -7.89
N ARG A 5 32.27 -22.55 -8.75
CA ARG A 5 33.23 -21.46 -8.46
C ARG A 5 32.63 -20.55 -7.38
N SER A 6 33.32 -20.47 -6.23
CA SER A 6 32.95 -19.66 -5.05
C SER A 6 32.78 -18.15 -5.35
N SER A 7 33.29 -17.65 -6.47
CA SER A 7 33.17 -16.24 -6.88
C SER A 7 31.73 -15.76 -7.17
N ARG A 8 30.74 -16.66 -7.20
CA ARG A 8 29.32 -16.29 -7.29
C ARG A 8 28.68 -15.98 -5.94
N ASP A 9 29.24 -16.46 -4.83
CA ASP A 9 28.61 -16.33 -3.52
C ASP A 9 28.65 -14.89 -2.96
N SER A 10 29.63 -14.08 -3.40
CA SER A 10 29.76 -12.65 -3.03
C SER A 10 29.11 -11.69 -4.03
N TYR A 11 28.56 -12.19 -5.15
CA TYR A 11 28.00 -11.33 -6.18
C TYR A 11 26.62 -10.79 -5.79
N LYS A 12 26.55 -9.48 -5.52
CA LYS A 12 25.28 -8.74 -5.35
C LYS A 12 24.89 -8.06 -6.66
N SER A 13 23.65 -8.29 -7.09
CA SER A 13 23.05 -7.62 -8.26
C SER A 13 23.02 -6.10 -8.08
N LYS A 14 23.40 -5.33 -9.12
CA LYS A 14 23.33 -3.86 -9.15
C LYS A 14 21.90 -3.31 -9.26
N GLY A 15 20.87 -4.16 -9.32
CA GLY A 15 19.47 -3.74 -9.35
C GLY A 15 18.98 -3.14 -10.68
N GLU A 16 19.80 -3.17 -11.74
CA GLU A 16 19.46 -2.59 -13.06
C GLU A 16 18.22 -3.22 -13.72
N ARG A 17 17.93 -4.50 -13.41
CA ARG A 17 16.76 -5.22 -13.92
C ARG A 17 15.88 -5.72 -12.79
N ARG A 18 14.58 -5.79 -13.06
CA ARG A 18 13.58 -6.36 -12.16
C ARG A 18 13.93 -7.82 -11.85
N ASN A 19 14.05 -8.15 -10.56
CA ASN A 19 14.27 -9.51 -10.09
C ASN A 19 13.00 -10.38 -10.18
N VAL A 20 11.82 -9.75 -10.14
CA VAL A 20 10.51 -10.42 -10.23
C VAL A 20 9.75 -10.00 -11.49
N SER A 21 9.03 -10.96 -12.09
CA SER A 21 8.20 -10.68 -13.26
C SER A 21 6.99 -9.82 -12.90
N LYS A 22 6.66 -8.88 -13.80
CA LYS A 22 5.44 -8.03 -13.68
C LYS A 22 4.16 -8.85 -13.60
N LYS A 23 4.13 -10.05 -14.20
CA LYS A 23 2.95 -10.94 -14.18
C LYS A 23 2.56 -11.31 -12.75
N TRP A 24 3.53 -11.77 -11.96
CA TRP A 24 3.32 -12.18 -10.57
C TRP A 24 2.92 -11.00 -9.69
N THR A 25 3.59 -9.85 -9.83
CA THR A 25 3.23 -8.64 -9.06
C THR A 25 1.80 -8.15 -9.36
N LYS A 26 1.36 -8.24 -10.62
CA LYS A 26 -0.02 -7.90 -11.00
C LYS A 26 -1.04 -8.88 -10.45
N LEU A 27 -0.72 -10.17 -10.46
CA LEU A 27 -1.58 -11.23 -9.94
C LEU A 27 -1.80 -11.06 -8.43
N MET A 28 -0.71 -10.83 -7.67
CA MET A 28 -0.77 -10.50 -6.24
C MET A 28 -1.61 -9.23 -5.96
N LYS A 29 -1.45 -8.19 -6.79
CA LYS A 29 -2.25 -6.95 -6.65
C LYS A 29 -3.75 -7.18 -6.89
N ARG A 30 -4.10 -8.12 -7.77
CA ARG A 30 -5.48 -8.47 -8.09
C ARG A 30 -6.11 -9.35 -7.01
N GLU A 31 -5.34 -10.22 -6.40
CA GLU A 31 -5.78 -11.11 -5.32
C GLU A 31 -5.93 -10.39 -3.98
N ARG A 32 -5.29 -9.23 -3.82
CA ARG A 32 -5.41 -8.41 -2.62
C ARG A 32 -6.87 -8.06 -2.33
N SER A 33 -7.32 -8.38 -1.13
CA SER A 33 -8.68 -8.09 -0.67
C SER A 33 -8.89 -6.58 -0.43
N TYR A 34 -10.15 -6.18 -0.29
CA TYR A 34 -10.48 -4.80 0.09
C TYR A 34 -9.94 -4.47 1.51
N GLU A 35 -10.03 -5.43 2.43
CA GLU A 35 -9.56 -5.29 3.81
C GLU A 35 -8.05 -5.07 3.88
N ASP A 36 -7.27 -5.88 3.15
CA ASP A 36 -5.81 -5.72 3.07
C ASP A 36 -5.41 -4.34 2.54
N ARG A 37 -6.18 -3.83 1.57
CA ARG A 37 -5.96 -2.49 1.04
C ARG A 37 -6.27 -1.42 2.08
N LEU A 38 -7.35 -1.58 2.86
CA LEU A 38 -7.75 -0.65 3.90
C LEU A 38 -6.73 -0.64 5.05
N LEU A 39 -6.24 -1.80 5.48
CA LEU A 39 -5.17 -1.94 6.46
C LEU A 39 -3.88 -1.25 5.97
N ALA A 40 -3.46 -1.51 4.72
CA ALA A 40 -2.27 -0.86 4.17
C ALA A 40 -2.41 0.67 4.07
N GLN A 41 -3.61 1.17 3.78
CA GLN A 41 -3.91 2.61 3.80
C GLN A 41 -3.86 3.17 5.22
N PHE A 42 -4.39 2.44 6.22
CA PHE A 42 -4.35 2.83 7.61
C PHE A 42 -2.91 2.86 8.16
N GLU A 43 -2.10 1.84 7.89
CA GLU A 43 -0.68 1.83 8.25
C GLU A 43 0.10 2.97 7.60
N ALA A 44 -0.18 3.29 6.33
CA ALA A 44 0.43 4.43 5.65
C ALA A 44 0.04 5.75 6.29
N TYR A 45 -1.22 5.88 6.73
CA TYR A 45 -1.72 7.05 7.44
C TYR A 45 -1.08 7.20 8.83
N LEU A 46 -0.91 6.10 9.57
CA LEU A 46 -0.15 6.10 10.84
C LEU A 46 1.31 6.54 10.65
N LYS A 47 1.90 6.27 9.48
CA LYS A 47 3.22 6.77 9.07
C LYS A 47 3.19 8.21 8.54
N LEU A 48 2.12 8.97 8.83
CA LEU A 48 1.91 10.37 8.47
C LEU A 48 1.97 10.64 6.96
N LYS A 49 1.62 9.65 6.13
CA LYS A 49 1.51 9.84 4.68
C LYS A 49 0.15 10.39 4.31
N ASN A 50 0.10 11.16 3.22
CA ASN A 50 -1.14 11.66 2.64
C ASN A 50 -1.89 10.51 1.95
N VAL A 51 -2.88 9.96 2.64
CA VAL A 51 -3.74 8.89 2.14
C VAL A 51 -5.10 9.48 1.72
N VAL A 52 -5.63 9.02 0.60
CA VAL A 52 -6.95 9.41 0.09
C VAL A 52 -7.86 8.19 0.08
N LEU A 53 -9.03 8.34 0.69
CA LEU A 53 -10.06 7.32 0.77
C LEU A 53 -11.14 7.58 -0.28
N THR A 54 -11.70 6.49 -0.81
CA THR A 54 -12.86 6.53 -1.71
C THR A 54 -14.08 6.17 -0.88
N VAL A 55 -14.90 7.16 -0.55
CA VAL A 55 -16.06 7.02 0.33
C VAL A 55 -17.34 7.17 -0.52
N PRO A 56 -18.41 6.41 -0.24
CA PRO A 56 -19.70 6.65 -0.90
C PRO A 56 -20.17 8.08 -0.68
N ASN A 57 -20.73 8.68 -1.71
CA ASN A 57 -21.24 10.04 -1.65
C ASN A 57 -22.45 10.09 -0.70
N PRO A 58 -22.46 10.97 0.32
CA PRO A 58 -23.59 11.09 1.24
C PRO A 58 -24.86 11.64 0.58
N SER A 59 -24.75 12.39 -0.52
CA SER A 59 -25.91 12.87 -1.28
C SER A 59 -26.36 11.84 -2.32
N LYS A 60 -27.51 11.21 -2.08
CA LYS A 60 -28.12 10.22 -3.00
C LYS A 60 -28.57 10.82 -4.34
N ASN A 61 -28.68 12.13 -4.45
CA ASN A 61 -29.23 12.81 -5.62
C ASN A 61 -28.22 12.92 -6.78
N ALA A 62 -26.92 12.80 -6.48
CA ALA A 62 -25.86 12.92 -7.48
C ALA A 62 -25.48 11.54 -8.07
N THR A 63 -26.38 10.95 -8.86
CA THR A 63 -26.22 9.61 -9.46
C THR A 63 -24.93 9.48 -10.30
N ASN A 64 -24.46 10.57 -10.91
CA ASN A 64 -23.26 10.58 -11.76
C ASN A 64 -21.94 10.48 -10.96
N LYS A 65 -21.97 10.71 -9.64
CA LYS A 65 -20.78 10.69 -8.77
C LYS A 65 -21.07 9.90 -7.49
N PRO A 66 -21.11 8.56 -7.57
CA PRO A 66 -21.44 7.71 -6.44
C PRO A 66 -20.36 7.67 -5.36
N PHE A 67 -19.12 8.07 -5.68
CA PHE A 67 -18.01 8.09 -4.74
C PHE A 67 -17.27 9.42 -4.76
N ILE A 68 -16.81 9.84 -3.58
CA ILE A 68 -15.99 11.03 -3.38
C ILE A 68 -14.61 10.65 -2.85
N LYS A 69 -13.60 11.43 -3.22
CA LYS A 69 -12.24 11.31 -2.68
C LYS A 69 -12.13 12.21 -1.46
N VAL A 70 -11.83 11.62 -0.31
CA VAL A 70 -11.72 12.34 0.96
C VAL A 70 -10.33 12.05 1.54
N PRO A 71 -9.58 13.06 2.01
CA PRO A 71 -8.32 12.82 2.70
C PRO A 71 -8.56 12.03 3.99
N ALA A 72 -7.65 11.12 4.30
CA ALA A 72 -7.76 10.25 5.47
C ALA A 72 -7.77 11.03 6.80
N SER A 73 -7.17 12.24 6.84
CA SER A 73 -7.20 13.14 7.99
C SER A 73 -8.62 13.49 8.45
N ASP A 74 -9.50 13.74 7.49
CA ASP A 74 -10.83 14.26 7.75
C ASP A 74 -11.79 13.12 8.12
N TYR A 75 -11.52 11.94 7.57
CA TYR A 75 -12.31 10.73 7.79
C TYR A 75 -11.88 9.96 9.05
N TRP A 76 -10.58 9.74 9.24
CA TRP A 76 -10.01 9.06 10.39
C TRP A 76 -9.49 10.09 11.40
N ARG A 77 -10.37 10.49 12.32
CA ARG A 77 -10.01 11.33 13.47
C ARG A 77 -9.18 10.49 14.45
N LEU A 78 -7.85 10.64 14.45
CA LEU A 78 -7.03 10.06 15.54
C LEU A 78 -7.43 10.71 16.85
N SER A 79 -7.72 9.88 17.86
CA SER A 79 -7.82 10.34 19.23
C SER A 79 -6.46 10.91 19.66
N LYS A 80 -6.46 12.00 20.45
CA LYS A 80 -5.22 12.63 20.93
C LYS A 80 -4.33 11.66 21.72
N ASN A 81 -4.89 10.59 22.27
CA ASN A 81 -4.18 9.59 23.09
C ASN A 81 -3.33 8.61 22.28
N ASP A 82 -3.52 8.50 20.96
CA ASP A 82 -2.75 7.56 20.12
C ASP A 82 -1.42 8.15 19.64
N LYS A 83 -1.23 9.47 19.84
CA LYS A 83 -0.04 10.22 19.42
C LYS A 83 1.19 9.98 20.29
N SER A 84 1.04 9.38 21.48
CA SER A 84 2.13 9.22 22.45
C SER A 84 2.84 7.85 22.39
N LYS A 85 2.45 6.96 21.46
CA LYS A 85 3.00 5.59 21.35
C LYS A 85 3.97 5.39 20.17
N THR A 86 4.26 6.43 19.40
CA THR A 86 5.07 6.36 18.17
C THR A 86 6.31 7.24 18.18
N SER A 87 6.76 7.68 19.36
CA SER A 87 8.07 8.35 19.56
C SER A 87 9.03 7.43 20.30
#